data_AF-A0A7V1U5K0-F1
#
_entry.id   AF-A0A7V1U5K0-F1
#
_cell.length_a   1.000
_cell.length_b   1.000
_cell.length_c   1.000
_cell.angle_alpha   90.00
_cell.angle_beta   90.00
_cell.angle_gamma   90.00
#
_symmetry.space_group_name_H-M   'P 1'
#
loop_
_entity.id
_entity.type
_entity.pdbx_description
1 polymer ?
#
loop_
_entity_poly.entity_id
_entity_poly.type
_entity_poly.pdbx_seq_one_letter_code
_entity_poly.pdbx_strand_id
1 'polypeptide(L)'
;MGRRARRRAREPPRGLVSGRPAPGLAGLGRAEVAERRARGEVNDVPLAPTRTVGEILRANLLTRFNALLGGMLLVILIVGPIQDALFGGVLVANALIGIAQELRAKRTLDRLAVLTAPRARIVREGVVAEAPVSEVVLDDVLELRPGDQVVVDGEVLAADGLEVDESLLTGEAEPVLKRPGDEVLSGSFAVAGSGRYRASRVGRAAYAVRLTEEARRFTLTRSELRAGIDRILRIVTWLIVPTAALLLVSQLRAQASARAALRGAVAGTVAMVPEGLVLLTSVAFAVGVVRLARRRVLVQELPAVEVLARVDVVCVDKTGTLTEGRLVVEDLEVLEEGAPAGEALAALAAAEPNPNATLRAIREAFPAPPDGWRRTAGVPFSSARKWSAGSFEGRGTWVLGAPDVLLRTGGVAERARALAGAGRRVLLLARAEAPLEPDREPVALEPVALVVLGDRVRETAARTLAYLAEQGVRVVVISGDHPETVGAIARRLGLPGAEEPVDAAA
;
A
#
# COMPACT_ATOMS: atom_id res chain seq x y z
N MET A 1 33.40 -31.14 -27.45
CA MET A 1 33.19 -31.09 -25.98
C MET A 1 32.25 -29.92 -25.70
N GLY A 2 31.08 -30.00 -25.09
CA GLY A 2 30.40 -31.10 -24.45
C GLY A 2 28.92 -30.77 -24.18
N ARG A 3 28.11 -31.83 -24.21
CA ARG A 3 26.87 -32.09 -23.46
C ARG A 3 25.61 -31.25 -23.76
N ARG A 4 24.89 -31.68 -24.80
CA ARG A 4 23.42 -31.61 -24.86
C ARG A 4 22.82 -32.49 -23.76
N ALA A 5 22.10 -31.90 -22.80
CA ALA A 5 21.33 -32.63 -21.80
C ALA A 5 19.95 -33.01 -22.36
N ARG A 6 19.71 -34.32 -22.51
CA ARG A 6 18.40 -34.89 -22.87
C ARG A 6 17.42 -34.71 -21.70
N ARG A 7 16.36 -33.91 -21.89
CA ARG A 7 15.17 -33.94 -21.01
C ARG A 7 14.41 -35.25 -21.28
N ARG A 8 14.33 -36.11 -20.26
CA ARG A 8 13.40 -37.26 -20.25
C ARG A 8 12.01 -36.74 -19.95
N ALA A 9 11.06 -36.98 -20.86
CA ALA A 9 9.63 -36.86 -20.57
C ALA A 9 9.26 -37.92 -19.52
N ARG A 10 8.67 -37.49 -18.39
CA ARG A 10 7.99 -38.37 -17.45
C ARG A 10 6.49 -38.19 -17.68
N GLU A 11 5.78 -39.30 -17.85
CA GLU A 11 4.32 -39.35 -17.97
C GLU A 11 3.63 -38.75 -16.74
N PRO A 12 2.43 -38.16 -16.89
CA PRO A 12 1.69 -37.60 -15.77
C PRO A 12 1.07 -38.72 -14.92
N PRO A 13 1.00 -38.59 -13.58
CA PRO A 13 0.32 -39.57 -12.75
C PRO A 13 -1.21 -39.45 -12.93
N ARG A 14 -1.85 -40.58 -13.19
CA ARG A 14 -3.31 -40.75 -13.13
C ARG A 14 -3.78 -40.86 -11.69
N GLY A 15 -4.91 -40.23 -11.38
CA GLY A 15 -5.79 -40.61 -10.27
C GLY A 15 -6.00 -39.53 -9.20
N LEU A 16 -7.15 -38.87 -9.27
CA LEU A 16 -7.76 -38.16 -8.14
C LEU A 16 -8.16 -39.17 -7.07
N VAL A 17 -7.52 -39.13 -5.91
CA VAL A 17 -7.97 -39.81 -4.69
C VAL A 17 -8.11 -38.76 -3.59
N SER A 18 -9.31 -38.66 -3.03
CA SER A 18 -9.64 -37.88 -1.85
C SER A 18 -8.81 -38.35 -0.65
N GLY A 19 -7.81 -37.57 -0.26
CA GLY A 19 -6.94 -37.82 0.88
C GLY A 19 -6.65 -36.53 1.64
N ARG A 20 -6.54 -36.64 2.97
CA ARG A 20 -6.14 -35.55 3.87
C ARG A 20 -4.99 -34.72 3.25
N PRO A 21 -5.00 -33.38 3.37
CA PRO A 21 -3.96 -32.53 2.79
C PRO A 21 -2.60 -32.97 3.31
N ALA A 22 -1.59 -32.99 2.42
CA ALA A 22 -0.22 -33.31 2.77
C ALA A 22 0.24 -32.49 4.00
N PRO A 23 1.06 -33.05 4.90
CA PRO A 23 1.36 -32.46 6.21
C PRO A 23 1.91 -31.02 6.17
N GLY A 24 2.47 -30.58 5.03
CA GLY A 24 2.91 -29.19 4.84
C GLY A 24 1.80 -28.17 4.52
N LEU A 25 0.62 -28.59 4.07
CA LEU A 25 -0.46 -27.70 3.61
C LEU A 25 -1.46 -27.30 4.70
N ALA A 26 -1.43 -27.98 5.85
CA ALA A 26 -2.27 -27.67 7.00
C ALA A 26 -1.74 -26.47 7.80
N GLY A 27 -0.47 -26.10 7.61
CA GLY A 27 0.17 -25.02 8.36
C GLY A 27 0.43 -25.35 9.82
N LEU A 28 0.89 -24.35 10.57
CA LEU A 28 1.40 -24.51 11.92
C LEU A 28 0.30 -24.71 12.97
N GLY A 29 0.64 -25.42 14.05
CA GLY A 29 -0.16 -25.51 15.27
C GLY A 29 0.03 -24.30 16.19
N ARG A 30 -0.89 -24.11 17.15
CA ARG A 30 -0.82 -22.96 18.08
C ARG A 30 0.47 -22.90 18.90
N ALA A 31 0.98 -24.04 19.34
CA ALA A 31 2.21 -24.12 20.13
C ALA A 31 3.44 -23.70 19.32
N GLU A 32 3.53 -24.15 18.07
CA GLU A 32 4.62 -23.82 17.14
C GLU A 32 4.64 -22.33 16.78
N VAL A 33 3.47 -21.70 16.65
CA VAL A 33 3.35 -20.26 16.45
C VAL A 33 3.83 -19.50 17.69
N ALA A 34 3.44 -19.95 18.89
CA ALA A 34 3.87 -19.31 20.14
C ALA A 34 5.39 -19.40 20.34
N GLU A 35 6.01 -20.53 19.99
CA GLU A 35 7.46 -20.72 20.03
C GLU A 35 8.19 -19.75 19.10
N ARG A 36 7.76 -19.64 17.84
CA ARG A 36 8.35 -18.70 16.86
C ARG A 36 8.19 -17.24 17.28
N ARG A 37 7.03 -16.90 17.86
CA ARG A 37 6.81 -15.57 18.47
C ARG A 37 7.78 -15.30 19.60
N ALA A 38 8.03 -16.27 20.48
CA ALA A 38 9.00 -16.14 21.56
C ALA A 38 10.44 -15.95 21.04
N ARG A 39 10.78 -16.54 19.90
CA ARG A 39 12.07 -16.35 19.21
C ARG A 39 12.17 -15.05 18.41
N GLY A 40 11.09 -14.27 18.29
CA GLY A 40 11.07 -13.04 17.48
C GLY A 40 11.03 -13.29 15.97
N GLU A 41 10.68 -14.51 15.53
CA GLU A 41 10.55 -14.91 14.12
C GLU A 41 9.18 -14.48 13.56
N VAL A 42 8.84 -13.22 13.81
CA VAL A 42 7.56 -12.60 13.45
C VAL A 42 7.80 -11.54 12.40
N ASN A 43 6.80 -11.28 11.57
CA ASN A 43 6.81 -10.17 10.63
C ASN A 43 6.63 -8.81 11.33
N ASP A 44 7.61 -8.42 12.14
CA ASP A 44 7.61 -7.21 12.95
C ASP A 44 8.17 -5.99 12.19
N VAL A 45 7.54 -5.66 11.07
CA VAL A 45 7.85 -4.44 10.32
C VAL A 45 6.79 -3.39 10.69
N PRO A 46 7.18 -2.28 11.35
CA PRO A 46 6.23 -1.27 11.77
C PRO A 46 5.52 -0.65 10.56
N LEU A 47 4.18 -0.68 10.56
CA LEU A 47 3.34 -0.08 9.52
C LEU A 47 3.54 1.44 9.39
N ALA A 48 3.99 2.09 10.46
CA ALA A 48 4.43 3.48 10.46
C ALA A 48 5.62 3.65 11.43
N PRO A 49 6.70 4.32 11.03
CA PRO A 49 7.79 4.66 11.94
C PRO A 49 7.32 5.74 12.92
N THR A 50 6.68 5.33 14.02
CA THR A 50 6.42 6.25 15.13
C THR A 50 7.69 6.41 15.97
N ARG A 51 7.94 7.63 16.47
CA ARG A 51 9.10 7.88 17.34
C ARG A 51 9.02 7.00 18.58
N THR A 52 10.14 6.40 18.97
CA THR A 52 10.21 5.62 20.20
C THR A 52 10.07 6.51 21.43
N VAL A 53 9.70 5.92 22.58
CA VAL A 53 9.65 6.67 23.85
C VAL A 53 10.99 7.33 24.16
N GLY A 54 12.11 6.63 23.89
CA GLY A 54 13.45 7.19 24.07
C GLY A 54 13.76 8.37 23.14
N GLU A 55 13.33 8.31 21.88
CA GLU A 55 13.45 9.42 20.94
C GLU A 55 12.60 10.62 21.34
N ILE A 56 11.39 10.39 21.86
CA ILE A 56 10.51 11.44 22.40
C ILE A 56 11.17 12.13 23.59
N LEU A 57 11.68 11.35 24.55
CA LEU A 57 12.42 11.88 25.70
C LEU A 57 13.63 12.69 25.26
N ARG A 58 14.44 12.15 24.35
CA ARG A 58 15.62 12.83 23.83
C ARG A 58 15.26 14.13 23.12
N ALA A 59 14.19 14.15 22.34
CA ALA A 59 13.77 15.32 21.58
C ALA A 59 13.23 16.45 22.47
N ASN A 60 12.58 16.12 23.58
CA ASN A 60 12.05 17.09 24.53
C ASN A 60 13.10 17.54 25.55
N LEU A 61 14.05 16.68 25.93
CA LEU A 61 15.08 16.98 26.93
C LEU A 61 16.36 17.58 26.33
N LEU A 62 16.87 17.04 25.21
CA LEU A 62 18.13 17.47 24.60
C LEU A 62 17.90 18.55 23.53
N THR A 63 17.32 19.67 23.93
CA THR A 63 17.16 20.85 23.07
C THR A 63 18.24 21.88 23.37
N ARG A 64 18.60 22.72 22.37
CA ARG A 64 19.52 23.86 22.58
C ARG A 64 19.02 24.79 23.68
N PHE A 65 17.69 24.93 23.78
CA PHE A 65 16.99 25.70 24.78
C PHE A 65 17.19 25.15 26.19
N ASN A 66 16.92 23.85 26.40
CA ASN A 66 17.12 23.22 27.70
C ASN A 66 18.59 23.22 28.12
N ALA A 67 19.52 23.13 27.16
CA ALA A 67 20.94 23.27 27.44
C ALA A 67 21.28 24.68 27.94
N LEU A 68 20.73 25.72 27.31
CA LEU A 68 20.93 27.12 27.70
C LEU A 68 20.32 27.41 29.09
N LEU A 69 19.03 27.09 29.28
CA LEU A 69 18.34 27.30 30.55
C LEU A 69 18.88 26.41 31.66
N GLY A 70 19.23 25.16 31.36
CA GLY A 70 19.87 24.25 32.30
C GLY A 70 21.24 24.76 32.75
N GLY A 71 22.01 25.36 31.83
CA GLY A 71 23.26 26.04 32.16
C GLY A 71 23.04 27.25 33.08
N MET A 72 22.06 28.10 32.78
CA MET A 72 21.70 29.24 33.65
C MET A 72 21.18 28.80 35.01
N LEU A 73 20.39 27.73 35.06
CA LEU A 73 19.89 27.13 36.29
C LEU A 73 21.04 26.63 37.16
N LEU A 74 22.01 25.95 36.55
CA LEU A 74 23.22 25.50 37.24
C LEU A 74 24.00 26.68 37.84
N VAL A 75 24.16 27.77 37.08
CA VAL A 75 24.82 28.99 37.57
C VAL A 75 24.08 29.57 38.79
N ILE A 76 22.75 29.63 38.77
CA ILE A 76 21.97 30.15 39.91
C ILE A 76 22.01 29.20 41.10
N LEU A 77 21.99 27.89 40.89
CA LEU A 77 22.14 26.92 41.99
C LEU A 77 23.49 27.04 42.71
N ILE A 78 24.54 27.48 42.00
CA ILE A 78 25.87 27.71 42.58
C ILE A 78 25.96 29.08 43.28
N VAL A 79 25.34 30.12 42.73
CA VAL A 79 25.61 31.52 43.10
C VAL A 79 24.49 32.20 43.89
N GLY A 80 23.25 31.73 43.73
CA GLY A 80 22.04 32.37 44.25
C GLY A 80 21.27 31.51 45.26
N PRO A 81 20.28 32.11 45.94
CA PRO A 81 19.34 31.37 46.77
C PRO A 81 18.46 30.47 45.91
N ILE A 82 17.96 29.38 46.49
CA ILE A 82 17.12 28.39 45.79
C ILE A 82 15.84 28.99 45.19
N GLN A 83 15.39 30.13 45.73
CA GLN A 83 14.23 30.90 45.26
C GLN A 83 14.46 31.45 43.84
N ASP A 84 15.69 31.87 43.52
CA ASP A 84 16.03 32.37 42.18
C ASP A 84 16.09 31.23 41.16
N ALA A 85 16.21 29.97 41.62
CA ALA A 85 16.17 28.77 40.78
C ALA A 85 14.74 28.29 40.47
N LEU A 86 13.69 28.97 40.96
CA LEU A 86 12.30 28.56 40.76
C LEU A 86 11.89 28.49 39.27
N PHE A 87 12.54 29.24 38.38
CA PHE A 87 12.32 29.11 36.93
C PHE A 87 12.71 27.71 36.41
N GLY A 88 13.61 27.01 37.08
CA GLY A 88 13.91 25.60 36.81
C GLY A 88 12.69 24.69 36.97
N GLY A 89 11.74 25.06 37.84
CA GLY A 89 10.44 24.39 37.94
C GLY A 89 9.61 24.55 36.67
N VAL A 90 9.65 25.73 36.03
CA VAL A 90 8.99 25.98 34.74
C VAL A 90 9.63 25.15 33.63
N LEU A 91 10.96 25.07 33.60
CA LEU A 91 11.71 24.21 32.67
C LEU A 91 11.27 22.74 32.78
N VAL A 92 11.22 22.20 34.01
CA VAL A 92 10.79 20.82 34.27
C VAL A 92 9.32 20.62 33.90
N ALA A 93 8.44 21.55 34.29
CA ALA A 93 7.02 21.47 33.98
C ALA A 93 6.78 21.47 32.46
N ASN A 94 7.44 22.35 31.71
CA ASN A 94 7.33 22.41 30.25
C ASN A 94 7.83 21.13 29.58
N ALA A 95 8.96 20.56 30.04
CA ALA A 95 9.45 19.28 29.55
C ALA A 95 8.48 18.13 29.84
N LEU A 96 7.94 18.06 31.06
CA LEU A 96 6.95 17.06 31.45
C LEU A 96 5.66 17.17 30.64
N ILE A 97 5.15 18.39 30.45
CA ILE A 97 3.95 18.66 29.63
C ILE A 97 4.20 18.20 28.19
N GLY A 98 5.34 18.57 27.59
CA GLY A 98 5.70 18.16 26.23
C GLY A 98 5.77 16.65 26.07
N ILE A 99 6.50 15.97 26.98
CA ILE A 99 6.61 14.50 26.99
C ILE A 99 5.23 13.85 27.17
N ALA A 100 4.43 14.31 28.14
CA ALA A 100 3.11 13.74 28.41
C ALA A 100 2.15 13.91 27.22
N GLN A 101 2.17 15.07 26.57
CA GLN A 101 1.35 15.36 25.39
C GLN A 101 1.78 14.52 24.19
N GLU A 102 3.08 14.42 23.91
CA GLU A 102 3.61 13.62 22.79
C GLU A 102 3.35 12.13 23.01
N LEU A 103 3.52 11.62 24.24
CA LEU A 103 3.18 10.23 24.59
C LEU A 103 1.68 9.94 24.46
N ARG A 104 0.81 10.88 24.84
CA ARG A 104 -0.65 10.75 24.68
C ARG A 104 -1.03 10.70 23.20
N ALA A 105 -0.41 11.55 22.37
CA ALA A 105 -0.59 11.53 20.92
C ALA A 105 -0.13 10.20 20.34
N LYS A 106 1.10 9.76 20.64
CA LYS A 106 1.67 8.47 20.19
C LYS A 106 0.72 7.30 20.50
N ARG A 107 0.26 7.18 21.75
CA ARG A 107 -0.68 6.11 22.16
C ARG A 107 -1.98 6.11 21.36
N THR A 108 -2.48 7.29 21.00
CA THR A 108 -3.69 7.42 20.18
C THR A 108 -3.42 6.94 18.75
N LEU A 109 -2.26 7.29 18.19
CA LEU A 109 -1.85 6.85 16.85
C LEU A 109 -1.59 5.35 16.77
N ASP A 110 -0.86 4.79 17.74
CA ASP A 110 -0.59 3.35 17.79
C ASP A 110 -1.90 2.54 17.79
N ARG A 111 -2.92 2.99 18.54
CA ARG A 111 -4.24 2.35 18.58
C ARG A 111 -5.00 2.43 17.26
N LEU A 112 -4.90 3.57 16.56
CA LEU A 112 -5.57 3.76 15.28
C LEU A 112 -4.89 2.97 14.15
N ALA A 113 -3.56 2.87 14.18
CA ALA A 113 -2.80 2.11 13.18
C ALA A 113 -3.15 0.61 13.16
N VAL A 114 -3.48 0.03 14.31
CA VAL A 114 -3.92 -1.38 14.42
C VAL A 114 -5.24 -1.62 13.67
N LEU A 115 -6.15 -0.65 13.63
CA LEU A 115 -7.45 -0.79 12.97
C LEU A 115 -7.37 -0.78 11.45
N THR A 116 -6.31 -0.21 10.88
CA THR A 116 -6.08 -0.10 9.44
C THR A 116 -4.98 -1.03 8.94
N ALA A 117 -4.57 -2.01 9.75
CA ALA A 117 -3.51 -2.93 9.39
C ALA A 117 -3.93 -3.84 8.23
N PRO A 118 -3.05 -4.05 7.23
CA PRO A 118 -3.32 -4.98 6.14
C PRO A 118 -3.47 -6.41 6.68
N ARG A 119 -4.34 -7.20 6.03
CA ARG A 119 -4.62 -8.59 6.40
C ARG A 119 -4.12 -9.55 5.33
N ALA A 120 -3.75 -10.75 5.75
CA ALA A 120 -3.41 -11.88 4.89
C ALA A 120 -4.18 -13.13 5.31
N ARG A 121 -4.39 -14.05 4.36
CA ARG A 121 -4.98 -15.37 4.63
C ARG A 121 -3.90 -16.34 5.06
N ILE A 122 -3.94 -16.72 6.33
CA ILE A 122 -3.02 -17.68 6.94
C ILE A 122 -3.75 -19.01 7.13
N VAL A 123 -3.08 -20.11 6.85
CA VAL A 123 -3.54 -21.47 7.10
C VAL A 123 -2.85 -21.98 8.36
N ARG A 124 -3.62 -22.31 9.39
CA ARG A 124 -3.13 -22.92 10.63
C ARG A 124 -4.05 -24.06 11.03
N GLU A 125 -3.50 -25.20 11.41
CA GLU A 125 -4.26 -26.41 11.77
C GLU A 125 -5.30 -26.81 10.70
N GLY A 126 -5.01 -26.54 9.42
CA GLY A 126 -5.86 -26.83 8.26
C GLY A 126 -6.95 -25.80 7.99
N VAL A 127 -7.10 -24.78 8.84
CA VAL A 127 -8.14 -23.75 8.72
C VAL A 127 -7.55 -22.47 8.13
N VAL A 128 -8.22 -21.92 7.12
CA VAL A 128 -7.88 -20.62 6.53
C VAL A 128 -8.53 -19.52 7.37
N ALA A 129 -7.73 -18.59 7.88
CA ALA A 129 -8.20 -17.44 8.64
C ALA A 129 -7.50 -16.16 8.16
N GLU A 130 -8.23 -15.03 8.15
CA GLU A 130 -7.63 -13.72 7.90
C GLU A 130 -7.01 -13.16 9.18
N ALA A 131 -5.71 -12.87 9.14
CA ALA A 131 -4.97 -12.28 10.24
C ALA A 131 -4.17 -11.05 9.76
N PRO A 132 -3.86 -10.09 10.65
CA PRO A 132 -2.95 -8.99 10.33
C PRO A 132 -1.61 -9.51 9.81
N VAL A 133 -1.03 -8.83 8.83
CA VAL A 133 0.27 -9.19 8.23
C VAL A 133 1.40 -9.23 9.26
N SER A 134 1.30 -8.44 10.33
CA SER A 134 2.25 -8.42 11.46
C SER A 134 2.17 -9.67 12.35
N GLU A 135 1.14 -10.51 12.19
CA GLU A 135 0.98 -11.75 12.96
C GLU A 135 1.56 -12.99 12.26
N VAL A 136 2.03 -12.83 11.02
CA VAL A 136 2.68 -13.86 10.23
C VAL A 136 4.03 -14.19 10.87
N VAL A 137 4.29 -15.48 11.09
CA VAL A 137 5.56 -15.99 11.60
C VAL A 137 6.31 -16.77 10.52
N LEU A 138 7.59 -17.03 10.75
CA LEU A 138 8.36 -17.95 9.91
C LEU A 138 7.63 -19.30 9.80
N ASP A 139 7.69 -19.95 8.64
CA ASP A 139 7.00 -21.22 8.34
C ASP A 139 5.47 -21.20 8.35
N ASP A 140 4.80 -20.07 8.61
CA ASP A 140 3.36 -19.97 8.39
C ASP A 140 3.04 -20.32 6.93
N VAL A 141 1.91 -21.00 6.72
CA VAL A 141 1.39 -21.27 5.37
C VAL A 141 0.38 -20.19 5.05
N LEU A 142 0.53 -19.53 3.90
CA LEU A 142 -0.35 -18.48 3.45
C LEU A 142 -1.05 -18.90 2.15
N GLU A 143 -2.31 -18.49 2.00
CA GLU A 143 -3.10 -18.75 0.79
C GLU A 143 -3.15 -17.51 -0.09
N LEU A 144 -2.74 -17.67 -1.35
CA LEU A 144 -2.80 -16.66 -2.41
C LEU A 144 -3.95 -16.94 -3.36
N ARG A 145 -4.66 -15.87 -3.68
CA ARG A 145 -5.72 -15.80 -4.71
C ARG A 145 -5.46 -14.61 -5.63
N PRO A 146 -6.13 -14.54 -6.79
CA PRO A 146 -5.94 -13.42 -7.71
C PRO A 146 -6.27 -12.07 -7.05
N GLY A 147 -5.30 -11.16 -7.07
CA GLY A 147 -5.33 -9.84 -6.44
C GLY A 147 -4.64 -9.75 -5.08
N ASP A 148 -4.23 -10.87 -4.48
CA ASP A 148 -3.47 -10.83 -3.22
C ASP A 148 -2.03 -10.40 -3.44
N GLN A 149 -1.51 -9.63 -2.48
CA GLN A 149 -0.09 -9.37 -2.38
C GLN A 149 0.62 -10.53 -1.65
N VAL A 150 1.82 -10.87 -2.11
CA VAL A 150 2.76 -11.71 -1.36
C VAL A 150 3.34 -10.86 -0.22
N VAL A 151 2.97 -11.18 1.02
CA VAL A 151 3.27 -10.31 2.19
C VAL A 151 4.64 -10.57 2.80
N VAL A 152 5.16 -11.79 2.67
CA VAL A 152 6.49 -12.22 3.13
C VAL A 152 7.09 -13.15 2.07
N ASP A 153 8.42 -13.25 1.99
CA ASP A 153 9.01 -14.18 1.02
C ASP A 153 8.73 -15.62 1.43
N GLY A 154 8.67 -16.51 0.45
CA GLY A 154 8.34 -17.90 0.73
C GLY A 154 8.53 -18.87 -0.42
N GLU A 155 8.25 -20.14 -0.12
CA GLU A 155 8.32 -21.26 -1.06
C GLU A 155 6.90 -21.77 -1.34
N VAL A 156 6.55 -21.91 -2.61
CA VAL A 156 5.23 -22.40 -3.03
C VAL A 156 5.09 -23.89 -2.68
N LEU A 157 4.02 -24.25 -1.97
CA LEU A 157 3.70 -25.62 -1.58
C LEU A 157 2.69 -26.26 -2.52
N ALA A 158 1.72 -25.47 -2.97
CA ALA A 158 0.70 -25.88 -3.90
C ALA A 158 0.39 -24.71 -4.83
N ALA A 159 0.21 -25.01 -6.11
CA ALA A 159 -0.19 -24.05 -7.13
C ALA A 159 -1.21 -24.71 -8.05
N ASP A 160 -2.30 -23.98 -8.30
CA ASP A 160 -3.30 -24.28 -9.32
C ASP A 160 -3.33 -23.08 -10.28
N GLY A 161 -2.53 -23.18 -11.34
CA GLY A 161 -2.35 -22.09 -12.32
C GLY A 161 -1.84 -20.76 -11.73
N LEU A 162 -1.11 -20.80 -10.60
CA LEU A 162 -0.64 -19.60 -9.91
C LEU A 162 0.36 -18.82 -10.77
N GLU A 163 0.00 -17.59 -11.14
CA GLU A 163 0.90 -16.63 -11.80
C GLU A 163 1.13 -15.45 -10.87
N VAL A 164 2.40 -15.04 -10.73
CA VAL A 164 2.83 -13.95 -9.86
C VAL A 164 3.50 -12.87 -10.70
N ASP A 165 3.02 -11.64 -10.56
CA ASP A 165 3.62 -10.44 -11.14
C ASP A 165 4.67 -9.89 -10.18
N GLU A 166 5.92 -9.87 -10.64
CA GLU A 166 7.09 -9.39 -9.90
C GLU A 166 7.63 -8.06 -10.47
N SER A 167 6.90 -7.41 -11.38
CA SER A 167 7.32 -6.20 -12.11
C SER A 167 7.75 -5.05 -11.21
N LEU A 168 7.07 -4.86 -10.07
CA LEU A 168 7.43 -3.83 -9.07
C LEU A 168 8.81 -4.05 -8.42
N LEU A 169 9.34 -5.27 -8.47
CA LEU A 169 10.60 -5.65 -7.83
C LEU A 169 11.72 -5.89 -8.83
N THR A 170 11.40 -6.51 -9.97
CA THR A 170 12.38 -6.94 -10.98
C THR A 170 12.40 -6.05 -12.21
N GLY A 171 11.34 -5.27 -12.45
CA GLY A 171 11.12 -4.50 -13.68
C GLY A 171 10.66 -5.34 -14.88
N GLU A 172 10.52 -6.66 -14.72
CA GLU A 172 10.05 -7.55 -15.77
C GLU A 172 8.52 -7.57 -15.80
N ALA A 173 7.93 -7.26 -16.97
CA ALA A 173 6.49 -7.06 -17.09
C ALA A 173 5.67 -8.36 -17.23
N GLU A 174 6.31 -9.50 -17.55
CA GLU A 174 5.60 -10.76 -17.76
C GLU A 174 5.40 -11.53 -16.45
N PRO A 175 4.14 -11.91 -16.10
CA PRO A 175 3.87 -12.73 -14.94
C PRO A 175 4.56 -14.10 -15.00
N VAL A 176 5.12 -14.52 -13.87
CA VAL A 176 5.83 -15.79 -13.75
C VAL A 176 4.87 -16.88 -13.26
N LEU A 177 4.72 -17.96 -14.04
CA LEU A 177 3.98 -19.16 -13.62
C LEU A 177 4.76 -19.90 -12.53
N LYS A 178 4.16 -20.04 -11.35
CA LYS A 178 4.76 -20.70 -10.18
C LYS A 178 4.29 -22.14 -10.04
N ARG A 179 5.21 -23.00 -9.61
CA ARG A 179 5.01 -24.42 -9.32
C ARG A 179 5.41 -24.73 -7.88
N PRO A 180 4.95 -25.85 -7.29
CA PRO A 180 5.45 -26.29 -6.00
C PRO A 180 6.99 -26.40 -5.98
N GLY A 181 7.62 -25.76 -5.00
CA GLY A 181 9.07 -25.61 -4.85
C GLY A 181 9.65 -24.28 -5.36
N ASP A 182 8.90 -23.50 -6.13
CA ASP A 182 9.36 -22.18 -6.60
C ASP A 182 9.29 -21.13 -5.48
N GLU A 183 10.15 -20.11 -5.54
CA GLU A 183 10.10 -18.98 -4.61
C GLU A 183 9.07 -17.92 -5.03
N VAL A 184 8.47 -17.26 -4.03
CA VAL A 184 7.70 -16.02 -4.17
C VAL A 184 8.33 -14.93 -3.33
N LEU A 185 8.40 -13.71 -3.88
CA LEU A 185 9.01 -12.56 -3.25
C LEU A 185 7.93 -11.65 -2.65
N SER A 186 8.18 -11.15 -1.44
CA SER A 186 7.35 -10.13 -0.81
C SER A 186 7.28 -8.88 -1.69
N GLY A 187 6.09 -8.29 -1.82
CA GLY A 187 5.84 -7.14 -2.69
C GLY A 187 5.22 -7.50 -4.04
N SER A 188 5.36 -8.74 -4.49
CA SER A 188 4.74 -9.25 -5.71
C SER A 188 3.24 -9.50 -5.56
N PHE A 189 2.52 -9.66 -6.67
CA PHE A 189 1.06 -9.86 -6.67
C PHE A 189 0.67 -11.14 -7.40
N ALA A 190 -0.23 -11.93 -6.81
CA ALA A 190 -0.85 -13.05 -7.50
C ALA A 190 -1.86 -12.51 -8.53
N VAL A 191 -1.61 -12.72 -9.82
CA VAL A 191 -2.44 -12.18 -10.91
C VAL A 191 -3.40 -13.20 -11.51
N ALA A 192 -3.07 -14.50 -11.41
CA ALA A 192 -3.94 -15.58 -11.85
C ALA A 192 -3.76 -16.84 -10.98
N GLY A 193 -4.75 -17.73 -11.05
CA GLY A 193 -4.77 -18.99 -10.31
C GLY A 193 -4.80 -18.83 -8.80
N SER A 194 -4.52 -19.91 -8.09
CA SER A 194 -4.45 -19.90 -6.63
C SER A 194 -3.30 -20.77 -6.15
N GLY A 195 -2.83 -20.52 -4.93
CA GLY A 195 -1.78 -21.35 -4.37
C GLY A 195 -1.60 -21.14 -2.87
N ARG A 196 -0.74 -21.98 -2.30
CA ARG A 196 -0.29 -21.85 -0.92
C ARG A 196 1.22 -21.82 -0.90
N TYR A 197 1.78 -20.95 -0.07
CA TYR A 197 3.23 -20.85 0.11
C TYR A 197 3.57 -20.83 1.59
N ARG A 198 4.78 -21.31 1.92
CA ARG A 198 5.34 -21.27 3.27
C ARG A 198 6.24 -20.05 3.42
N ALA A 199 6.02 -19.25 4.46
CA ALA A 199 6.88 -18.13 4.80
C ALA A 199 8.32 -18.60 5.08
N SER A 200 9.28 -18.11 4.30
CA SER A 200 10.71 -18.44 4.44
C SER A 200 11.53 -17.27 4.98
N ARG A 201 11.11 -16.03 4.71
CA ARG A 201 11.74 -14.81 5.23
C ARG A 201 10.67 -13.82 5.67
N VAL A 202 10.68 -13.49 6.96
CA VAL A 202 9.73 -12.55 7.59
C VAL A 202 10.45 -11.33 8.15
N GLY A 203 9.71 -10.26 8.37
CA GLY A 203 10.22 -9.05 8.99
C GLY A 203 11.31 -8.38 8.13
N ARG A 204 12.41 -7.96 8.77
CA ARG A 204 13.56 -7.33 8.08
C ARG A 204 14.28 -8.25 7.08
N ALA A 205 14.10 -9.56 7.17
CA ALA A 205 14.71 -10.50 6.24
C ALA A 205 13.97 -10.57 4.89
N ALA A 206 12.73 -10.09 4.83
CA ALA A 206 11.91 -10.11 3.61
C ALA A 206 12.49 -9.17 2.54
N TYR A 207 12.42 -9.60 1.28
CA TYR A 207 13.04 -8.93 0.13
C TYR A 207 12.57 -7.49 -0.05
N ALA A 208 11.26 -7.23 -0.05
CA ALA A 208 10.71 -5.88 -0.20
C ALA A 208 11.17 -4.94 0.92
N VAL A 209 11.32 -5.45 2.14
CA VAL A 209 11.75 -4.64 3.29
C VAL A 209 13.22 -4.26 3.15
N ARG A 210 14.08 -5.19 2.74
CA ARG A 210 15.49 -4.90 2.45
C ARG A 210 15.65 -3.87 1.35
N LEU A 211 14.92 -4.02 0.24
CA LEU A 211 14.92 -3.06 -0.87
C LEU A 211 14.50 -1.66 -0.40
N THR A 212 13.45 -1.59 0.43
CA THR A 212 12.96 -0.34 1.01
C THR A 212 13.95 0.28 2.00
N GLU A 213 14.60 -0.51 2.86
CA GLU A 213 15.62 -0.01 3.80
C GLU A 213 16.88 0.51 3.06
N GLU A 214 17.28 -0.15 1.99
CA GLU A 214 18.38 0.30 1.12
C GLU A 214 18.01 1.63 0.42
N ALA A 215 16.78 1.77 -0.07
CA ALA A 215 16.27 3.02 -0.66
C ALA A 215 16.08 4.16 0.36
N ARG A 216 15.59 3.86 1.56
CA ARG A 216 15.33 4.85 2.64
C ARG A 216 16.57 5.56 3.16
N ARG A 217 17.79 5.05 2.89
CA ARG A 217 19.03 5.76 3.24
C ARG A 217 19.16 7.13 2.54
N PHE A 218 18.30 7.47 1.58
CA PHE A 218 18.44 8.66 0.75
C PHE A 218 17.42 9.79 0.96
N THR A 219 16.36 9.64 1.76
CA THR A 219 15.33 10.70 1.85
C THR A 219 14.86 10.96 3.29
N LEU A 220 15.55 11.89 3.98
CA LEU A 220 15.00 12.49 5.19
C LEU A 220 13.99 13.57 4.78
N THR A 221 12.70 13.39 5.06
CA THR A 221 11.67 14.43 4.87
C THR A 221 12.01 15.65 5.73
N ARG A 222 12.25 16.79 5.08
CA ARG A 222 12.58 18.04 5.76
C ARG A 222 11.31 18.86 5.98
N SER A 223 11.02 19.22 7.23
CA SER A 223 10.00 20.20 7.59
C SER A 223 10.60 21.61 7.48
N GLU A 224 9.99 22.48 6.68
CA GLU A 224 10.41 23.88 6.57
C GLU A 224 10.03 24.68 7.81
N LEU A 225 8.88 24.40 8.43
CA LEU A 225 8.48 25.00 9.70
C LEU A 225 9.54 24.70 10.77
N ARG A 226 9.99 23.45 10.87
CA ARG A 226 11.05 23.05 11.80
C ARG A 226 12.37 23.74 11.47
N ALA A 227 12.73 23.83 10.19
CA ALA A 227 13.93 24.56 9.76
C ALA A 227 13.84 26.06 10.09
N GLY A 228 12.65 26.67 9.97
CA GLY A 228 12.34 28.04 10.33
C GLY A 228 12.45 28.28 11.84
N ILE A 229 11.87 27.40 12.66
CA ILE A 229 12.02 27.42 14.11
C ILE A 229 13.50 27.28 14.49
N ASP A 230 14.22 26.33 13.90
CA ASP A 230 15.66 26.17 14.14
C ASP A 230 16.47 27.41 13.76
N ARG A 231 16.07 28.13 12.71
CA ARG A 231 16.67 29.41 12.32
C ARG A 231 16.37 30.49 13.35
N ILE A 232 15.13 30.65 13.79
CA ILE A 232 14.73 31.59 14.85
C ILE A 232 15.52 31.29 16.13
N LEU A 233 15.55 30.02 16.56
CA LEU A 233 16.28 29.58 17.74
C LEU A 233 17.77 29.87 17.63
N ARG A 234 18.37 29.68 16.45
CA ARG A 234 19.78 30.02 16.22
C ARG A 234 20.01 31.52 16.36
N ILE A 235 19.17 32.35 15.76
CA ILE A 235 19.26 33.81 15.85
C ILE A 235 19.11 34.26 17.31
N VAL A 236 18.08 33.78 18.01
CA VAL A 236 17.83 34.11 19.42
C VAL A 236 19.00 33.69 20.31
N THR A 237 19.57 32.49 20.09
CA THR A 237 20.76 32.04 20.83
C THR A 237 21.96 32.97 20.62
N TRP A 238 22.20 33.39 19.37
CA TRP A 238 23.27 34.33 19.03
C TRP A 238 23.04 35.74 19.60
N LEU A 239 21.80 36.18 19.77
CA LEU A 239 21.45 37.46 20.40
C LEU A 239 21.52 37.41 21.92
N ILE A 240 21.14 36.28 22.53
CA ILE A 240 21.16 36.10 23.98
C ILE A 240 22.57 36.26 24.55
N VAL A 241 23.60 35.71 23.91
CA VAL A 241 24.98 35.78 24.43
C VAL A 241 25.47 37.23 24.63
N PRO A 242 25.47 38.12 23.62
CA PRO A 242 25.88 39.51 23.80
C PRO A 242 24.93 40.28 24.72
N THR A 243 23.61 40.05 24.67
CA THR A 243 22.67 40.72 25.58
C THR A 243 22.87 40.29 27.03
N ALA A 244 23.13 39.01 27.30
CA ALA A 244 23.46 38.50 28.63
C ALA A 244 24.77 39.08 29.16
N ALA A 245 25.79 39.19 28.31
CA ALA A 245 27.05 39.85 28.66
C ALA A 245 26.84 41.34 28.98
N LEU A 246 26.05 42.05 28.17
CA LEU A 246 25.72 43.46 28.40
C LEU A 246 24.90 43.66 29.69
N LEU A 247 23.92 42.79 29.94
CA LEU A 247 23.15 42.79 31.19
C LEU A 247 24.06 42.52 32.38
N LEU A 248 25.00 41.58 32.28
CA LEU A 248 25.96 41.31 33.35
C LEU A 248 26.83 42.53 33.65
N VAL A 249 27.39 43.18 32.62
CA VAL A 249 28.21 44.40 32.79
C VAL A 249 27.37 45.54 33.40
N SER A 250 26.15 45.73 32.90
CA SER A 250 25.21 46.73 33.44
C SER A 250 24.92 46.48 34.92
N GLN A 251 24.62 45.23 35.27
CA GLN A 251 24.33 44.84 36.65
C GLN A 251 25.55 44.90 37.56
N LEU A 252 26.76 44.61 37.07
CA LEU A 252 28.01 44.78 37.82
C LEU A 252 28.31 46.24 38.12
N ARG A 253 27.85 47.17 37.27
CA ARG A 253 27.98 48.62 37.51
C ARG A 253 26.90 49.14 38.46
N ALA A 254 25.71 48.55 38.44
CA ALA A 254 24.58 48.99 39.25
C ALA A 254 24.55 48.36 40.66
N GLN A 255 25.10 47.16 40.82
CA GLN A 255 25.05 46.38 42.07
C GLN A 255 26.43 46.32 42.74
N ALA A 256 26.46 46.37 44.08
CA ALA A 256 27.70 46.25 44.84
C ALA A 256 28.26 44.81 44.89
N SER A 257 27.43 43.78 44.59
CA SER A 257 27.85 42.38 44.66
C SER A 257 27.77 41.68 43.30
N ALA A 258 28.86 41.00 42.93
CA ALA A 258 28.92 40.20 41.70
C ALA A 258 27.84 39.09 41.67
N ARG A 259 27.47 38.56 42.83
CA ARG A 259 26.38 37.57 42.95
C ARG A 259 25.02 38.19 42.63
N ALA A 260 24.70 39.39 43.14
CA ALA A 260 23.47 40.07 42.77
C ALA A 260 23.45 40.45 41.28
N ALA A 261 24.60 40.86 40.74
CA ALA A 261 24.72 41.20 39.34
C ALA A 261 24.45 40.00 38.41
N LEU A 262 25.02 38.83 38.75
CA LEU A 262 24.80 37.60 38.00
C LEU A 262 23.34 37.13 38.07
N ARG A 263 22.70 37.22 39.24
CA ARG A 263 21.28 36.88 39.42
C ARG A 263 20.37 37.75 38.55
N GLY A 264 20.59 39.07 38.56
CA GLY A 264 19.86 40.00 37.70
C GLY A 264 20.08 39.77 36.21
N ALA A 265 21.31 39.45 35.80
CA ALA A 265 21.63 39.14 34.41
C ALA A 265 20.96 37.85 33.93
N VAL A 266 20.98 36.78 34.74
CA VAL A 266 20.28 35.53 34.43
C VAL A 266 18.77 35.75 34.35
N ALA A 267 18.17 36.44 35.33
CA ALA A 267 16.72 36.71 35.33
C ALA A 267 16.26 37.45 34.06
N GLY A 268 17.00 38.49 33.64
CA GLY A 268 16.71 39.21 32.40
C GLY A 268 16.92 38.36 31.15
N THR A 269 17.92 37.47 31.16
CA THR A 269 18.22 36.61 30.01
C THR A 269 17.19 35.49 29.84
N VAL A 270 16.73 34.89 30.94
CA VAL A 270 15.68 33.84 30.92
C VAL A 270 14.39 34.36 30.31
N ALA A 271 14.02 35.62 30.59
CA ALA A 271 12.82 36.24 30.02
C ALA A 271 12.83 36.38 28.49
N MET A 272 14.01 36.31 27.86
CA MET A 272 14.15 36.44 26.41
C MET A 272 13.91 35.13 25.66
N VAL A 273 13.80 34.00 26.36
CA VAL A 273 13.82 32.69 25.72
C VAL A 273 12.39 32.20 25.42
N PRO A 274 12.03 31.92 24.15
CA PRO A 274 10.65 31.64 23.77
C PRO A 274 10.27 30.17 24.04
N GLU A 275 10.09 29.81 25.31
CA GLU A 275 9.90 28.41 25.76
C GLU A 275 8.70 27.73 25.09
N GLY A 276 7.61 28.48 24.86
CA GLY A 276 6.37 27.94 24.33
C GLY A 276 6.41 27.57 22.84
N LEU A 277 7.36 28.08 22.05
CA LEU A 277 7.32 27.94 20.58
C LEU A 277 7.50 26.49 20.12
N VAL A 278 8.47 25.77 20.71
CA VAL A 278 8.77 24.37 20.34
C VAL A 278 7.65 23.43 20.80
N LEU A 279 7.09 23.69 21.98
CA LEU A 279 5.97 22.94 22.51
C LEU A 279 4.71 23.11 21.64
N LEU A 280 4.34 24.37 21.33
CA LEU A 280 3.15 24.68 20.54
C LEU A 280 3.18 24.03 19.16
N THR A 281 4.33 24.03 18.49
CA THR A 281 4.48 23.44 17.16
C THR A 281 4.36 21.91 17.19
N SER A 282 5.00 21.26 18.16
CA SER A 282 4.88 19.81 18.35
C SER A 282 3.44 19.39 18.67
N VAL A 283 2.75 20.16 19.50
CA VAL A 283 1.33 19.95 19.83
C VAL A 283 0.42 20.18 18.63
N ALA A 284 0.66 21.25 17.85
CA ALA A 284 -0.13 21.54 16.66
C ALA A 284 -0.06 20.40 15.63
N PHE A 285 1.14 19.86 15.38
CA PHE A 285 1.31 18.69 14.50
C PHE A 285 0.63 17.45 15.07
N ALA A 286 0.83 17.16 16.36
CA ALA A 286 0.19 16.01 17.00
C ALA A 286 -1.35 16.07 16.92
N VAL A 287 -1.94 17.23 17.18
CA VAL A 287 -3.40 17.44 17.04
C VAL A 287 -3.83 17.32 15.58
N GLY A 288 -3.06 17.85 14.64
CA GLY A 288 -3.31 17.71 13.19
C GLY A 288 -3.35 16.24 12.77
N VAL A 289 -2.36 15.45 13.18
CA VAL A 289 -2.32 14.01 12.90
C VAL A 289 -3.48 13.27 13.56
N VAL A 290 -3.84 13.59 14.82
CA VAL A 290 -5.01 12.98 15.47
C VAL A 290 -6.31 13.30 14.72
N ARG A 291 -6.47 14.52 14.20
CA ARG A 291 -7.64 14.90 13.38
C ARG A 291 -7.69 14.12 12.07
N LEU A 292 -6.54 13.95 11.40
CA LEU A 292 -6.42 13.15 10.17
C LEU A 292 -6.69 11.66 10.42
N ALA A 293 -6.12 11.11 11.50
CA ALA A 293 -6.31 9.71 11.86
C ALA A 293 -7.77 9.38 12.21
N ARG A 294 -8.49 10.30 12.86
CA ARG A 294 -9.95 10.18 13.07
C ARG A 294 -10.76 10.15 11.76
N ARG A 295 -10.21 10.71 10.68
CA ARG A 295 -10.78 10.65 9.32
C ARG A 295 -10.21 9.49 8.49
N ARG A 296 -9.61 8.48 9.15
CA ARG A 296 -8.98 7.32 8.51
C ARG A 296 -7.78 7.65 7.60
N VAL A 297 -7.10 8.77 7.85
CA VAL A 297 -5.84 9.12 7.18
C VAL A 297 -4.68 8.83 8.13
N LEU A 298 -3.86 7.83 7.80
CA LEU A 298 -2.68 7.46 8.57
C LEU A 298 -1.48 8.31 8.13
N VAL A 299 -0.97 9.16 9.02
CA VAL A 299 0.23 9.96 8.76
C VAL A 299 1.45 9.19 9.27
N GLN A 300 2.38 8.86 8.37
CA GLN A 300 3.59 8.11 8.71
C GLN A 300 4.67 8.98 9.37
N GLU A 301 4.74 10.27 9.00
CA GLU A 301 5.70 11.23 9.55
C GLU A 301 5.02 12.56 9.90
N LEU A 302 5.25 13.10 11.09
CA LEU A 302 4.67 14.39 11.53
C LEU A 302 4.88 15.54 10.51
N PRO A 303 6.07 15.72 9.91
CA PRO A 303 6.30 16.68 8.82
C PRO A 303 5.39 16.53 7.60
N ALA A 304 4.84 15.35 7.33
CA ALA A 304 4.02 15.12 6.14
C ALA A 304 2.75 15.97 6.12
N VAL A 305 2.22 16.37 7.29
CA VAL A 305 1.07 17.29 7.38
C VAL A 305 1.42 18.67 6.79
N GLU A 306 2.64 19.14 7.04
CA GLU A 306 3.13 20.41 6.49
C GLU A 306 3.39 20.29 5.00
N VAL A 307 4.06 19.21 4.59
CA VAL A 307 4.36 18.96 3.18
C VAL A 307 3.06 18.93 2.38
N LEU A 308 2.05 18.19 2.83
CA LEU A 308 0.75 18.10 2.17
C LEU A 308 0.05 19.47 2.04
N ALA A 309 0.22 20.35 3.02
CA ALA A 309 -0.35 21.71 3.00
C ALA A 309 0.35 22.65 2.01
N ARG A 310 1.50 22.25 1.45
CA ARG A 310 2.32 23.05 0.53
C ARG A 310 2.52 22.35 -0.81
N VAL A 311 1.68 21.38 -1.14
CA VAL A 311 1.77 20.65 -2.42
C VAL A 311 1.22 21.51 -3.53
N ASP A 312 2.06 21.78 -4.54
CA ASP A 312 1.64 22.42 -5.79
C ASP A 312 1.18 21.40 -6.85
N VAL A 313 1.72 20.18 -6.78
CA VAL A 313 1.45 19.09 -7.74
C VAL A 313 1.17 17.78 -7.02
N VAL A 314 0.00 17.20 -7.23
CA VAL A 314 -0.37 15.87 -6.76
C VAL A 314 -0.29 14.89 -7.93
N CYS A 315 0.64 13.94 -7.86
CA CYS A 315 0.67 12.80 -8.76
C CYS A 315 -0.19 11.69 -8.16
N VAL A 316 -1.22 11.25 -8.88
CA VAL A 316 -2.10 10.15 -8.46
C VAL A 316 -1.97 8.96 -9.40
N ASP A 317 -2.02 7.76 -8.83
CA ASP A 317 -2.28 6.57 -9.62
C ASP A 317 -3.75 6.56 -10.10
N LYS A 318 -4.05 5.84 -11.17
CA LYS A 318 -5.42 5.60 -11.63
C LYS A 318 -6.06 4.47 -10.85
N THR A 319 -5.48 3.27 -10.91
CA THR A 319 -6.09 2.04 -10.39
C THR A 319 -6.07 2.05 -8.87
N GLY A 320 -7.24 1.85 -8.23
CA GLY A 320 -7.35 1.81 -6.77
C GLY A 320 -7.23 3.17 -6.06
N THR A 321 -6.80 4.22 -6.76
CA THR A 321 -6.73 5.59 -6.23
C THR A 321 -7.89 6.45 -6.73
N LEU A 322 -8.01 6.68 -8.05
CA LEU A 322 -9.18 7.35 -8.64
C LEU A 322 -10.36 6.39 -8.82
N THR A 323 -10.05 5.11 -9.03
CA THR A 323 -11.02 4.04 -9.16
C THR A 323 -11.07 3.19 -7.90
N GLU A 324 -12.14 2.42 -7.75
CA GLU A 324 -12.29 1.46 -6.65
C GLU A 324 -11.43 0.20 -6.85
N GLY A 325 -10.78 0.05 -8.02
CA GLY A 325 -10.11 -1.19 -8.42
C GLY A 325 -11.11 -2.34 -8.63
N ARG A 326 -12.38 -2.00 -8.88
CA ARG A 326 -13.49 -2.93 -9.10
C ARG A 326 -14.02 -2.72 -10.49
N LEU A 327 -13.96 -3.77 -11.31
CA LEU A 327 -14.59 -3.79 -12.61
C LEU A 327 -16.10 -3.95 -12.46
N VAL A 328 -16.84 -3.31 -13.35
CA VAL A 328 -18.29 -3.48 -13.52
C VAL A 328 -18.58 -3.75 -14.99
N VAL A 329 -19.58 -4.59 -15.27
CA VAL A 329 -20.08 -4.74 -16.64
C VAL A 329 -20.93 -3.51 -16.95
N GLU A 330 -20.49 -2.70 -17.92
CA GLU A 330 -21.21 -1.51 -18.37
C GLU A 330 -22.23 -1.85 -19.45
N ASP A 331 -21.89 -2.79 -20.34
CA ASP A 331 -22.72 -3.19 -21.46
C ASP A 331 -22.44 -4.63 -21.92
N LEU A 332 -23.42 -5.26 -22.57
CA LEU A 332 -23.32 -6.55 -23.23
C LEU A 332 -23.86 -6.42 -24.66
N GLU A 333 -22.97 -6.24 -25.63
CA GLU A 333 -23.32 -6.14 -27.04
C GLU A 333 -23.44 -7.55 -27.63
N VAL A 334 -24.66 -8.08 -27.71
CA VAL A 334 -24.95 -9.41 -28.28
C VAL A 334 -24.86 -9.32 -29.80
N LEU A 335 -24.04 -10.19 -30.40
CA LEU A 335 -23.74 -10.22 -31.84
C LEU A 335 -24.60 -11.26 -32.59
N GLU A 336 -24.98 -12.34 -31.90
CA GLU A 336 -25.85 -13.40 -32.42
C GLU A 336 -27.22 -13.32 -31.76
N GLU A 337 -28.24 -13.00 -32.55
CA GLU A 337 -29.60 -12.81 -32.05
C GLU A 337 -30.18 -14.14 -31.51
N GLY A 338 -30.63 -14.15 -30.25
CA GLY A 338 -31.13 -15.35 -29.58
C GLY A 338 -30.07 -16.23 -28.89
N ALA A 339 -28.78 -15.88 -28.97
CA ALA A 339 -27.74 -16.60 -28.26
C ALA A 339 -27.82 -16.40 -26.73
N PRO A 340 -27.56 -17.44 -25.91
CA PRO A 340 -27.66 -17.37 -24.46
C PRO A 340 -26.42 -16.71 -23.81
N ALA A 341 -26.02 -15.53 -24.29
CA ALA A 341 -24.78 -14.85 -23.90
C ALA A 341 -24.71 -14.59 -22.38
N GLY A 342 -25.78 -14.06 -21.78
CA GLY A 342 -25.84 -13.80 -20.34
C GLY A 342 -25.77 -15.08 -19.51
N GLU A 343 -26.43 -16.17 -19.95
CA GLU A 343 -26.39 -17.47 -19.27
C GLU A 343 -25.00 -18.10 -19.32
N ALA A 344 -24.34 -18.05 -20.49
CA ALA A 344 -22.99 -18.55 -20.67
C ALA A 344 -21.99 -17.79 -19.80
N LEU A 345 -22.11 -16.46 -19.71
CA LEU A 345 -21.29 -15.63 -18.82
C LEU A 345 -21.51 -15.96 -17.35
N ALA A 346 -22.77 -16.12 -16.92
CA ALA A 346 -23.10 -16.57 -15.57
C ALA A 346 -22.50 -17.94 -15.26
N ALA A 347 -22.55 -18.88 -16.23
CA ALA A 347 -22.02 -20.22 -16.07
C ALA A 347 -20.49 -20.25 -15.98
N LEU A 348 -19.81 -19.51 -16.86
CA LEU A 348 -18.34 -19.35 -16.81
C LEU A 348 -17.91 -18.71 -15.48
N ALA A 349 -18.61 -17.65 -15.06
CA ALA A 349 -18.33 -16.99 -13.80
C ALA A 349 -18.58 -17.92 -12.62
N ALA A 350 -19.72 -18.62 -12.54
CA ALA A 350 -20.05 -19.50 -11.42
C ALA A 350 -19.12 -20.72 -11.31
N ALA A 351 -18.59 -21.20 -12.43
CA ALA A 351 -17.74 -22.38 -12.46
C ALA A 351 -16.26 -22.12 -12.08
N GLU A 352 -15.89 -20.85 -11.84
CA GLU A 352 -14.57 -20.46 -11.37
C GLU A 352 -14.57 -20.30 -9.83
N PRO A 353 -13.90 -21.20 -9.07
CA PRO A 353 -13.84 -21.11 -7.61
C PRO A 353 -13.12 -19.85 -7.10
N ASN A 354 -12.14 -19.34 -7.85
CA ASN A 354 -11.36 -18.16 -7.46
C ASN A 354 -11.44 -17.07 -8.54
N PRO A 355 -12.59 -16.39 -8.68
CA PRO A 355 -12.80 -15.45 -9.77
C PRO A 355 -11.88 -14.22 -9.64
N ASN A 356 -11.23 -13.86 -10.74
CA ASN A 356 -10.52 -12.59 -10.88
C ASN A 356 -11.52 -11.40 -10.91
N ALA A 357 -11.00 -10.17 -10.95
CA ALA A 357 -11.84 -8.96 -10.96
C ALA A 357 -12.89 -8.96 -12.09
N THR A 358 -12.54 -9.46 -13.27
CA THR A 358 -13.42 -9.58 -14.43
C THR A 358 -14.57 -10.54 -14.18
N LEU A 359 -14.28 -11.77 -13.74
CA LEU A 359 -15.32 -12.78 -13.50
C LEU A 359 -16.19 -12.41 -12.29
N ARG A 360 -15.66 -11.67 -11.31
CA ARG A 360 -16.47 -11.08 -10.22
C ARG A 360 -17.47 -10.06 -10.75
N ALA A 361 -17.04 -9.15 -11.63
CA ALA A 361 -17.92 -8.18 -12.27
C ALA A 361 -19.03 -8.86 -13.08
N ILE A 362 -18.67 -9.89 -13.85
CA ILE A 362 -19.62 -10.70 -14.63
C ILE A 362 -20.60 -11.43 -13.70
N ARG A 363 -20.12 -12.00 -12.58
CA ARG A 363 -20.99 -12.67 -11.59
C ARG A 363 -21.95 -11.70 -10.92
N GLU A 364 -21.56 -10.45 -10.69
CA GLU A 364 -22.45 -9.44 -10.13
C GLU A 364 -23.54 -9.03 -11.13
N ALA A 365 -23.18 -8.88 -12.41
CA ALA A 365 -24.14 -8.57 -13.48
C ALA A 365 -25.05 -9.76 -13.85
N PHE A 366 -24.54 -10.99 -13.75
CA PHE A 366 -25.21 -12.23 -14.12
C PHE A 366 -25.09 -13.28 -12.97
N PRO A 367 -25.91 -13.17 -11.92
CA PRO A 367 -25.68 -13.83 -10.63
C PRO A 367 -25.91 -15.34 -10.58
N ALA A 368 -26.67 -15.92 -11.52
CA ALA A 368 -26.87 -17.38 -11.55
C ALA A 368 -27.02 -17.89 -12.98
N PRO A 369 -26.29 -18.96 -13.36
CA PRO A 369 -26.63 -19.70 -14.57
C PRO A 369 -27.97 -20.43 -14.35
N PRO A 370 -28.81 -20.55 -15.38
CA PRO A 370 -30.04 -21.35 -15.30
C PRO A 370 -29.74 -22.84 -15.07
N ASP A 371 -30.78 -23.60 -14.71
CA ASP A 371 -30.69 -25.05 -14.58
C ASP A 371 -30.13 -25.70 -15.87
N GLY A 372 -29.22 -26.66 -15.72
CA GLY A 372 -28.61 -27.42 -16.82
C GLY A 372 -27.21 -27.00 -17.24
N TRP A 373 -26.63 -25.93 -16.66
CA TRP A 373 -25.25 -25.51 -16.93
C TRP A 373 -24.23 -26.23 -16.02
N ARG A 374 -23.98 -27.53 -16.27
CA ARG A 374 -22.98 -28.32 -15.54
C ARG A 374 -21.64 -28.31 -16.28
N ARG A 375 -20.60 -27.75 -15.64
CA ARG A 375 -19.24 -27.73 -16.22
C ARG A 375 -18.65 -29.15 -16.24
N THR A 376 -18.16 -29.57 -17.41
CA THR A 376 -17.47 -30.85 -17.63
C THR A 376 -15.96 -30.67 -17.73
N ALA A 377 -15.50 -29.54 -18.26
CA ALA A 377 -14.09 -29.18 -18.37
C ALA A 377 -13.90 -27.67 -18.35
N GLY A 378 -12.67 -27.20 -18.17
CA GLY A 378 -12.34 -25.84 -18.59
C GLY A 378 -10.91 -25.45 -18.26
N VAL A 379 -10.54 -24.27 -18.73
CA VAL A 379 -9.21 -23.68 -18.63
C VAL A 379 -9.34 -22.34 -17.91
N PRO A 380 -8.61 -22.15 -16.79
CA PRO A 380 -8.62 -20.89 -16.07
C PRO A 380 -7.96 -19.78 -16.90
N PHE A 381 -8.36 -18.54 -16.62
CA PHE A 381 -7.74 -17.36 -17.21
C PHE A 381 -6.25 -17.31 -16.85
N SER A 382 -5.43 -16.98 -17.85
CA SER A 382 -4.00 -16.67 -17.69
C SER A 382 -3.70 -15.41 -18.46
N SER A 383 -2.83 -14.55 -17.93
CA SER A 383 -2.42 -13.33 -18.61
C SER A 383 -1.62 -13.62 -19.89
N ALA A 384 -0.86 -14.73 -19.90
CA ALA A 384 -0.11 -15.18 -21.07
C ALA A 384 -1.04 -15.63 -22.22
N ARG A 385 -2.14 -16.32 -21.89
CA ARG A 385 -3.14 -16.77 -22.87
C ARG A 385 -4.13 -15.66 -23.23
N LYS A 386 -4.43 -14.74 -22.31
CA LYS A 386 -5.49 -13.71 -22.41
C LYS A 386 -6.90 -14.25 -22.65
N TRP A 387 -7.15 -15.54 -22.40
CA TRP A 387 -8.47 -16.16 -22.48
C TRP A 387 -8.66 -17.23 -21.40
N SER A 388 -9.93 -17.57 -21.16
CA SER A 388 -10.41 -18.65 -20.31
C SER A 388 -11.55 -19.36 -21.02
N ALA A 389 -11.84 -20.60 -20.63
CA ALA A 389 -12.91 -21.34 -21.28
C ALA A 389 -13.54 -22.40 -20.37
N GLY A 390 -14.78 -22.76 -20.67
CA GLY A 390 -15.53 -23.79 -19.97
C GLY A 390 -16.39 -24.61 -20.94
N SER A 391 -16.36 -25.92 -20.79
CA SER A 391 -17.27 -26.83 -21.50
C SER A 391 -18.41 -27.23 -20.57
N PHE A 392 -19.62 -27.23 -21.10
CA PHE A 392 -20.85 -27.50 -20.35
C PHE A 392 -21.67 -28.61 -21.01
N GLU A 393 -22.22 -29.49 -20.19
CA GLU A 393 -23.01 -30.64 -20.63
C GLU A 393 -24.21 -30.18 -21.48
N GLY A 394 -24.30 -30.65 -22.73
CA GLY A 394 -25.38 -30.28 -23.66
C GLY A 394 -25.37 -28.83 -24.14
N ARG A 395 -24.37 -28.02 -23.77
CA ARG A 395 -24.28 -26.57 -24.07
C ARG A 395 -22.99 -26.15 -24.77
N GLY A 396 -22.10 -27.10 -25.07
CA GLY A 396 -20.87 -26.87 -25.83
C GLY A 396 -19.76 -26.18 -25.05
N THR A 397 -18.77 -25.66 -25.77
CA THR A 397 -17.59 -24.99 -25.21
C THR A 397 -17.69 -23.49 -25.40
N TRP A 398 -17.49 -22.74 -24.32
CA TRP A 398 -17.55 -21.28 -24.30
C TRP A 398 -16.19 -20.72 -23.92
N VAL A 399 -15.77 -19.70 -24.66
CA VAL A 399 -14.47 -19.03 -24.50
C VAL A 399 -14.72 -17.55 -24.20
N LEU A 400 -14.06 -17.04 -23.17
CA LEU A 400 -14.05 -15.64 -22.80
C LEU A 400 -12.62 -15.12 -22.78
N GLY A 401 -12.32 -14.10 -23.58
CA GLY A 401 -10.97 -13.58 -23.67
C GLY A 401 -10.83 -12.26 -24.42
N ALA A 402 -9.59 -11.83 -24.59
CA ALA A 402 -9.27 -10.59 -25.27
C ALA A 402 -9.60 -10.69 -26.77
N PRO A 403 -10.34 -9.72 -27.35
CA PRO A 403 -10.75 -9.76 -28.75
C PRO A 403 -9.58 -9.83 -29.74
N ASP A 404 -8.45 -9.18 -29.47
CA ASP A 404 -7.24 -9.20 -30.29
C ASP A 404 -6.57 -10.59 -30.38
N VAL A 405 -6.77 -11.43 -29.36
CA VAL A 405 -6.28 -12.81 -29.35
C VAL A 405 -7.26 -13.76 -30.04
N LEU A 406 -8.55 -13.62 -29.73
CA LEU A 406 -9.59 -14.54 -30.22
C LEU A 406 -10.09 -14.22 -31.63
N LEU A 407 -10.06 -12.94 -32.03
CA LEU A 407 -10.50 -12.44 -33.34
C LEU A 407 -9.47 -11.45 -33.90
N ARG A 408 -8.57 -11.96 -34.74
CA ARG A 408 -7.51 -11.12 -35.34
C ARG A 408 -8.05 -10.11 -36.36
N THR A 409 -9.14 -10.43 -37.05
CA THR A 409 -9.71 -9.62 -38.15
C THR A 409 -11.25 -9.73 -38.20
N GLY A 410 -11.89 -8.76 -38.87
CA GLY A 410 -13.35 -8.72 -39.08
C GLY A 410 -14.05 -7.55 -38.38
N GLY A 411 -15.31 -7.29 -38.74
CA GLY A 411 -16.07 -6.13 -38.23
C GLY A 411 -16.25 -6.13 -36.71
N VAL A 412 -16.37 -7.31 -36.10
CA VAL A 412 -16.44 -7.46 -34.63
C VAL A 412 -15.12 -7.01 -33.97
N ALA A 413 -13.97 -7.32 -34.57
CA ALA A 413 -12.68 -6.90 -34.04
C ALA A 413 -12.50 -5.38 -34.14
N GLU A 414 -12.98 -4.75 -35.22
CA GLU A 414 -12.99 -3.28 -35.35
C GLU A 414 -13.91 -2.62 -34.32
N ARG A 415 -15.10 -3.18 -34.11
CA ARG A 415 -16.04 -2.73 -33.07
C ARG A 415 -15.44 -2.83 -31.67
N ALA A 416 -14.79 -3.95 -31.36
CA ALA A 416 -14.09 -4.14 -30.10
C ALA A 416 -12.94 -3.13 -29.89
N ARG A 417 -12.16 -2.83 -30.94
CA ARG A 417 -11.12 -1.79 -30.89
C ARG A 417 -11.69 -0.40 -30.65
N ALA A 418 -12.81 -0.05 -31.30
CA ALA A 418 -13.47 1.24 -31.09
C ALA A 418 -13.97 1.40 -29.64
N LEU A 419 -14.58 0.34 -29.08
CA LEU A 419 -14.99 0.32 -27.67
C LEU A 419 -13.79 0.41 -26.71
N ALA A 420 -12.69 -0.30 -27.02
CA ALA A 420 -11.46 -0.23 -26.23
C ALA A 420 -10.80 1.17 -26.30
N GLY A 421 -10.81 1.82 -27.46
CA GLY A 421 -10.31 3.19 -27.64
C GLY A 421 -11.07 4.23 -26.84
N ALA A 422 -12.31 3.95 -26.45
CA ALA A 422 -13.08 4.78 -25.52
C ALA A 422 -12.72 4.52 -24.03
N GLY A 423 -11.64 3.78 -23.76
CA GLY A 423 -11.14 3.51 -22.41
C GLY A 423 -11.90 2.41 -21.66
N ARG A 424 -12.60 1.53 -22.38
CA ARG A 424 -13.31 0.39 -21.80
C ARG A 424 -12.48 -0.87 -21.95
N ARG A 425 -12.59 -1.78 -21.00
CA ARG A 425 -12.06 -3.14 -21.15
C ARG A 425 -13.09 -3.97 -21.91
N VAL A 426 -12.73 -4.49 -23.08
CA VAL A 426 -13.64 -5.28 -23.92
C VAL A 426 -13.19 -6.74 -23.93
N LEU A 427 -14.13 -7.65 -23.73
CA LEU A 427 -13.91 -9.10 -23.86
C LEU A 427 -14.85 -9.67 -24.89
N LEU A 428 -14.37 -10.67 -25.62
CA LEU A 428 -15.19 -11.45 -26.51
C LEU A 428 -15.66 -12.71 -25.79
N LEU A 429 -16.97 -12.93 -25.81
CA LEU A 429 -17.59 -14.23 -25.59
C LEU A 429 -17.76 -14.92 -26.95
N ALA A 430 -17.22 -16.12 -27.08
CA ALA A 430 -17.33 -16.93 -28.27
C ALA A 430 -17.68 -18.39 -27.94
N ARG A 431 -18.33 -19.06 -28.90
CA ARG A 431 -18.59 -20.50 -28.86
C ARG A 431 -17.52 -21.22 -29.68
N ALA A 432 -16.94 -22.28 -29.13
CA ALA A 432 -16.02 -23.14 -29.86
C ALA A 432 -16.75 -24.41 -30.33
N GLU A 433 -16.57 -24.78 -31.59
CA GLU A 433 -17.13 -26.03 -32.14
C GLU A 433 -16.42 -27.29 -31.60
N ALA A 434 -15.12 -27.16 -31.29
CA ALA A 434 -14.30 -28.27 -30.82
C ALA A 434 -14.34 -28.45 -29.29
N PRO A 435 -14.09 -29.68 -28.78
CA PRO A 435 -13.85 -29.90 -27.36
C PRO A 435 -12.61 -29.15 -26.88
N LEU A 436 -12.61 -28.81 -25.59
CA LEU A 436 -11.60 -27.97 -24.98
C LEU A 436 -10.34 -28.79 -24.64
N GLU A 437 -9.21 -28.43 -25.24
CA GLU A 437 -7.89 -29.01 -24.94
C GLU A 437 -7.05 -28.03 -24.10
N PRO A 438 -6.52 -28.42 -22.91
CA PRO A 438 -5.88 -27.48 -21.99
C PRO A 438 -4.65 -26.73 -22.53
N ASP A 439 -3.94 -27.33 -23.49
CA ASP A 439 -2.65 -26.85 -24.00
C ASP A 439 -2.73 -26.30 -25.44
N ARG A 440 -3.94 -26.15 -26.00
CA ARG A 440 -4.15 -25.64 -27.36
C ARG A 440 -5.07 -24.44 -27.38
N GLU A 441 -4.76 -23.51 -28.28
CA GLU A 441 -5.66 -22.39 -28.55
C GLU A 441 -6.98 -22.91 -29.13
N PRO A 442 -8.13 -22.34 -28.72
CA PRO A 442 -9.42 -22.68 -29.32
C PRO A 442 -9.41 -22.33 -30.80
N VAL A 443 -9.86 -23.26 -31.64
CA VAL A 443 -10.03 -23.07 -33.08
C VAL A 443 -11.51 -23.08 -33.45
N ALA A 444 -11.86 -22.43 -34.57
CA ALA A 444 -13.24 -22.28 -35.04
C ALA A 444 -14.16 -21.62 -33.98
N LEU A 445 -13.83 -20.37 -33.63
CA LEU A 445 -14.60 -19.56 -32.69
C LEU A 445 -15.71 -18.79 -33.41
N GLU A 446 -16.93 -18.96 -32.95
CA GLU A 446 -18.09 -18.18 -33.36
C GLU A 446 -18.31 -17.02 -32.37
N PRO A 447 -18.20 -15.75 -32.79
CA PRO A 447 -18.41 -14.59 -31.92
C PRO A 447 -19.87 -14.49 -31.47
N VAL A 448 -20.12 -14.46 -30.16
CA VAL A 448 -21.48 -14.40 -29.61
C VAL A 448 -21.80 -13.04 -29.02
N ALA A 449 -20.89 -12.46 -28.24
CA ALA A 449 -21.11 -11.15 -27.62
C ALA A 449 -19.80 -10.44 -27.27
N LEU A 450 -19.84 -9.10 -27.23
CA LEU A 450 -18.82 -8.27 -26.60
C LEU A 450 -19.26 -7.86 -25.20
N VAL A 451 -18.46 -8.20 -24.20
CA VAL A 451 -18.65 -7.77 -22.82
C VAL A 451 -17.83 -6.51 -22.60
N VAL A 452 -18.49 -5.41 -22.30
CA VAL A 452 -17.84 -4.11 -22.05
C VAL A 452 -17.77 -3.90 -20.55
N LEU A 453 -16.55 -3.80 -20.02
CA LEU A 453 -16.26 -3.55 -18.62
C LEU A 453 -15.63 -2.19 -18.43
N GLY A 454 -16.03 -1.51 -17.38
CA GLY A 454 -15.43 -0.26 -16.91
C GLY A 454 -14.86 -0.42 -15.51
N ASP A 455 -13.86 0.40 -15.18
CA ASP A 455 -13.41 0.52 -13.79
C ASP A 455 -14.36 1.47 -13.05
N ARG A 456 -14.89 1.02 -11.91
CA ARG A 456 -15.80 1.84 -11.11
C ARG A 456 -15.01 3.00 -10.50
N VAL A 457 -15.35 4.21 -10.93
CA VAL A 457 -14.77 5.44 -10.40
C VAL A 457 -15.25 5.65 -8.96
N ARG A 458 -14.36 6.09 -8.05
CA ARG A 458 -14.75 6.42 -6.68
C ARG A 458 -15.70 7.60 -6.68
N GLU A 459 -16.78 7.51 -5.89
CA GLU A 459 -17.77 8.59 -5.75
C GLU A 459 -17.15 9.93 -5.33
N THR A 460 -16.06 9.90 -4.56
CA THR A 460 -15.39 11.12 -4.08
C THR A 460 -14.34 11.67 -5.05
N ALA A 461 -13.96 10.93 -6.10
CA ALA A 461 -12.83 11.31 -6.96
C ALA A 461 -13.07 12.65 -7.66
N ALA A 462 -14.20 12.81 -8.35
CA ALA A 462 -14.51 14.04 -9.09
C ALA A 462 -14.51 15.28 -8.17
N ARG A 463 -15.17 15.19 -7.01
CA ARG A 463 -15.20 16.29 -6.02
C ARG A 463 -13.80 16.59 -5.45
N THR A 464 -12.97 15.58 -5.25
CA THR A 464 -11.60 15.76 -4.72
C THR A 464 -10.72 16.46 -5.75
N LEU A 465 -10.81 16.07 -7.03
CA LEU A 465 -10.09 16.72 -8.12
C LEU A 465 -10.54 18.18 -8.31
N ALA A 466 -11.85 18.44 -8.24
CA ALA A 466 -12.39 19.79 -8.28
C ALA A 466 -11.85 20.64 -7.12
N TYR A 467 -11.87 20.12 -5.89
CA TYR A 467 -11.32 20.81 -4.73
C TYR A 467 -9.82 21.12 -4.90
N LEU A 468 -9.02 20.17 -5.39
CA LEU A 468 -7.59 20.41 -5.63
C LEU A 468 -7.37 21.50 -6.68
N ALA A 469 -8.16 21.49 -7.76
CA ALA A 469 -8.12 22.54 -8.77
C ALA A 469 -8.50 23.92 -8.20
N GLU A 470 -9.54 24.00 -7.35
CA GLU A 470 -9.92 25.23 -6.64
C GLU A 470 -8.81 25.76 -5.72
N GLN A 471 -8.01 24.87 -5.12
CA GLN A 471 -6.84 25.25 -4.32
C GLN A 471 -5.60 25.60 -5.15
N GLY A 472 -5.70 25.58 -6.49
CA GLY A 472 -4.57 25.82 -7.39
C GLY A 472 -3.55 24.68 -7.45
N VAL A 473 -3.93 23.48 -6.98
CA VAL A 473 -3.06 22.30 -6.99
C VAL A 473 -3.22 21.57 -8.32
N ARG A 474 -2.12 21.40 -9.07
CA ARG A 474 -2.11 20.63 -10.31
C ARG A 474 -2.20 19.14 -10.00
N VAL A 475 -3.13 18.43 -10.62
CA VAL A 475 -3.20 16.96 -10.51
C VAL A 475 -2.68 16.32 -11.79
N VAL A 476 -1.81 15.32 -11.65
CA VAL A 476 -1.26 14.52 -12.76
C VAL A 476 -1.59 13.06 -12.49
N VAL A 477 -2.22 12.39 -13.46
CA VAL A 477 -2.49 10.95 -13.38
C VAL A 477 -1.33 10.20 -14.00
N ILE A 478 -0.71 9.30 -13.25
CA ILE A 478 0.38 8.43 -13.70
C ILE A 478 -0.12 6.99 -13.60
N SER A 479 -0.09 6.25 -14.70
CA SER A 479 -0.68 4.91 -14.77
C SER A 479 0.07 4.06 -15.79
N GLY A 480 0.16 2.75 -15.55
CA GLY A 480 0.70 1.78 -16.51
C GLY A 480 -0.28 1.38 -17.61
N ASP A 481 -1.55 1.77 -17.49
CA ASP A 481 -2.57 1.56 -18.52
C ASP A 481 -2.33 2.40 -19.78
N HIS A 482 -2.93 1.96 -20.88
CA HIS A 482 -2.88 2.65 -22.16
C HIS A 482 -3.34 4.13 -22.04
N PRO A 483 -2.63 5.10 -22.65
CA PRO A 483 -2.90 6.53 -22.51
C PRO A 483 -4.36 6.92 -22.74
N GLU A 484 -4.99 6.37 -23.79
CA GLU A 484 -6.41 6.61 -24.09
C GLU A 484 -7.37 6.21 -22.97
N THR A 485 -7.08 5.11 -22.28
CA THR A 485 -7.92 4.63 -21.16
C THR A 485 -7.82 5.57 -19.96
N VAL A 486 -6.60 6.01 -19.66
CA VAL A 486 -6.34 6.99 -18.60
C VAL A 486 -7.01 8.32 -18.92
N GLY A 487 -6.87 8.80 -20.15
CA GLY A 487 -7.49 10.02 -20.64
C GLY A 487 -9.02 9.97 -20.56
N ALA A 488 -9.65 8.87 -20.95
CA ALA A 488 -11.11 8.71 -20.86
C ALA A 488 -11.63 8.83 -19.42
N ILE A 489 -10.96 8.17 -18.45
CA ILE A 489 -11.31 8.27 -17.04
C ILE A 489 -11.08 9.68 -16.51
N ALA A 490 -9.94 10.30 -16.86
CA ALA A 490 -9.62 11.67 -16.45
C ALA A 490 -10.64 12.69 -17.00
N ARG A 491 -11.09 12.54 -18.26
CA ARG A 491 -12.17 13.35 -18.86
C ARG A 491 -13.50 13.15 -18.14
N ARG A 492 -13.87 11.89 -17.86
CA ARG A 492 -15.09 11.55 -17.08
C ARG A 492 -15.08 12.19 -15.69
N LEU A 493 -13.89 12.38 -15.11
CA LEU A 493 -13.68 13.01 -13.82
C LEU A 493 -13.54 14.54 -13.87
N GLY A 494 -13.57 15.14 -15.07
CA GLY A 494 -13.43 16.58 -15.26
C GLY A 494 -12.02 17.11 -14.98
N LEU A 495 -10.98 16.27 -15.12
CA LEU A 495 -9.61 16.70 -14.89
C LEU A 495 -9.13 17.65 -16.01
N PRO A 496 -8.62 18.85 -15.68
CA PRO A 496 -8.04 19.76 -16.68
C PRO A 496 -6.86 19.13 -17.42
N GLY A 497 -6.82 19.27 -18.76
CA GLY A 497 -5.76 18.70 -19.60
C GLY A 497 -5.93 17.21 -19.95
N ALA A 498 -7.05 16.58 -19.56
CA ALA A 498 -7.33 15.17 -19.86
C ALA A 498 -7.57 14.84 -21.35
N GLU A 499 -7.61 15.85 -22.23
CA GLU A 499 -7.76 15.65 -23.68
C GLU A 499 -6.46 15.24 -24.37
N GLU A 500 -5.31 15.49 -23.73
CA GLU A 500 -3.98 15.24 -24.29
C GLU A 500 -3.20 14.24 -23.41
N PRO A 501 -3.62 12.95 -23.34
CA PRO A 501 -2.85 11.95 -22.63
C PRO A 501 -1.49 11.73 -23.32
N VAL A 502 -0.43 11.65 -22.53
CA VAL A 502 0.95 11.47 -23.02
C VAL A 502 1.43 10.06 -22.67
N ASP A 503 2.00 9.37 -23.65
CA ASP A 503 2.76 8.14 -23.40
C ASP A 503 4.17 8.51 -22.95
N ALA A 504 4.54 8.15 -21.73
CA ALA A 504 5.86 8.44 -21.17
C ALA A 504 6.97 7.51 -21.71
N ALA A 505 6.61 6.44 -22.45
CA ALA A 505 7.55 5.53 -23.08
C ALA A 505 7.90 5.92 -24.53
N ALA A 506 7.17 6.87 -25.11
CA ALA A 506 7.41 7.45 -26.44
C ALA A 506 8.38 8.64 -26.35
#